data_AF-A0A6P0JS08-F1
#
_entry.id   AF-A0A6P0JS08-F1
#
_cell.length_a   1.000
_cell.length_b   1.000
_cell.length_c   1.000
_cell.angle_alpha   90.00
_cell.angle_beta   90.00
_cell.angle_gamma   90.00
#
_symmetry.space_group_name_H-M   'P 1'
#
loop_
_entity.id
_entity.type
_entity.pdbx_description
1 polymer ?
#
loop_
_entity_poly.entity_id
_entity_poly.type
_entity_poly.pdbx_seq_one_letter_code
_entity_poly.pdbx_strand_id
1 'polypeptide(L)' 'MFVAKLIIFRKVSSVVRNFGEFGRANLLLWAVQVGAEYIVNHTTVPVIGCGAGRACHGHVAVLQDVLGMTERQPSFV' A
#
# COMPACT_ATOMS: atom_id res chain seq x y z
N MET A 1 -1.91 5.44 20.18
CA MET A 1 -1.41 5.00 18.85
C MET A 1 -2.12 3.75 18.29
N PHE A 2 -2.70 2.87 19.12
CA PHE A 2 -3.40 1.64 18.66
C PHE A 2 -4.76 1.91 17.99
N VAL A 3 -5.58 2.81 18.55
CA VAL A 3 -6.96 3.06 18.06
C VAL A 3 -6.98 3.68 16.67
N ALA A 4 -6.06 4.62 16.38
CA ALA A 4 -5.94 5.25 15.07
C ALA A 4 -5.58 4.24 13.96
N LYS A 5 -4.66 3.31 14.23
CA LYS A 5 -4.30 2.22 13.31
C LYS A 5 -5.50 1.32 13.00
N LEU A 6 -6.34 1.02 13.99
CA LEU A 6 -7.52 0.17 13.81
C LEU A 6 -8.63 0.86 12.98
N ILE A 7 -8.83 2.17 13.18
CA ILE A 7 -9.80 2.94 12.38
C ILE A 7 -9.37 3.00 10.91
N ILE A 8 -8.09 3.26 10.66
CA ILE A 8 -7.52 3.23 9.31
C ILE A 8 -7.71 1.84 8.71
N PHE A 9 -7.35 0.78 9.42
CA PHE A 9 -7.52 -0.60 8.94
C PHE A 9 -8.98 -0.95 8.60
N ARG A 10 -9.96 -0.55 9.43
CA ARG A 10 -11.39 -0.78 9.15
C ARG A 10 -11.85 -0.06 7.89
N LYS A 11 -11.51 1.23 7.74
CA LYS A 11 -11.91 2.04 6.58
C LYS A 11 -11.25 1.57 5.28
N VAL A 12 -10.02 1.07 5.39
CA VAL A 12 -9.29 0.45 4.28
C VAL A 12 -9.92 -0.87 3.87
N SER A 13 -10.29 -1.71 4.83
CA SER A 13 -10.97 -2.97 4.53
C SER A 13 -12.28 -2.77 3.78
N SER A 14 -13.03 -1.69 4.06
CA SER A 14 -14.23 -1.36 3.28
C SER A 14 -13.91 -0.91 1.86
N VAL A 15 -12.84 -0.12 1.64
CA VAL A 15 -12.43 0.29 0.30
C VAL A 15 -11.95 -0.91 -0.52
N VAL A 16 -11.18 -1.82 0.09
CA VAL A 16 -10.73 -3.08 -0.52
C VAL A 16 -11.91 -3.94 -0.96
N ARG A 17 -12.93 -4.10 -0.10
CA ARG A 17 -14.14 -4.86 -0.46
C ARG A 17 -14.96 -4.20 -1.57
N ASN A 18 -14.97 -2.88 -1.64
CA ASN A 18 -15.76 -2.11 -2.61
C ASN A 18 -14.99 -1.81 -3.91
N PHE A 19 -13.73 -2.21 -4.02
CA PHE A 19 -12.88 -1.87 -5.18
C PHE A 19 -13.29 -2.60 -6.47
N GLY A 20 -14.28 -3.51 -6.40
CA GLY A 20 -14.77 -4.32 -7.52
C GLY A 20 -15.47 -3.56 -8.65
N GLU A 21 -15.64 -2.23 -8.57
CA GLU A 21 -16.42 -1.46 -9.57
C GLU A 21 -15.59 -0.53 -10.48
N PHE A 22 -14.32 -0.25 -10.16
CA PHE A 22 -13.51 0.67 -10.99
C PHE A 22 -12.74 -0.09 -12.06
N GLY A 23 -13.42 -0.41 -13.15
CA GLY A 23 -12.81 -0.89 -14.38
C GLY A 23 -11.98 0.21 -15.05
N ARG A 24 -10.67 0.26 -14.78
CA ARG A 24 -9.56 0.55 -15.71
C ARG A 24 -8.24 0.72 -14.92
N ALA A 25 -7.24 -0.07 -15.33
CA ALA A 25 -5.93 -0.34 -14.69
C ALA A 25 -6.02 -1.13 -13.37
N ASN A 26 -5.92 -2.46 -13.47
CA ASN A 26 -6.03 -3.44 -12.36
C ASN A 26 -4.82 -3.39 -11.40
N LEU A 27 -4.55 -2.26 -10.75
CA LEU A 27 -3.41 -2.09 -9.85
C LEU A 27 -3.78 -1.32 -8.59
N LEU A 28 -3.61 -1.94 -7.42
CA LEU A 28 -3.79 -1.26 -6.14
C LEU A 28 -2.42 -0.76 -5.64
N LEU A 29 -2.27 0.56 -5.43
CA LEU A 29 -1.07 1.15 -4.83
C LEU A 29 -1.27 1.42 -3.34
N TRP A 30 -0.35 0.93 -2.50
CA TRP A 30 -0.46 1.02 -1.04
C TRP A 30 0.79 1.61 -0.39
N ALA A 31 0.63 2.52 0.58
CA ALA A 31 1.75 3.27 1.17
C ALA A 31 1.93 3.10 2.70
N VAL A 32 1.28 2.09 3.30
CA VAL A 32 1.29 1.91 4.77
C VAL A 32 1.68 0.48 5.14
N GLN A 33 2.66 0.29 6.01
CA GLN A 33 3.12 -1.08 6.38
C GLN A 33 2.04 -1.95 7.05
N VAL A 34 1.07 -1.33 7.71
CA VAL A 34 0.03 -2.06 8.44
C VAL A 34 -1.08 -2.48 7.47
N GLY A 35 -1.33 -3.79 7.39
CA GLY A 35 -2.48 -4.36 6.69
C GLY A 35 -2.21 -4.81 5.25
N ALA A 36 -0.98 -4.71 4.74
CA ALA A 36 -0.64 -5.14 3.38
C ALA A 36 -1.00 -6.62 3.10
N GLU A 37 -0.74 -7.50 4.07
CA GLU A 37 -1.09 -8.93 3.96
C GLU A 37 -2.60 -9.17 3.90
N TYR A 38 -3.38 -8.43 4.70
CA TYR A 38 -4.83 -8.50 4.65
C TYR A 38 -5.34 -8.10 3.27
N ILE A 39 -4.83 -6.99 2.72
CA ILE A 39 -5.21 -6.50 1.39
C ILE A 39 -4.91 -7.54 0.33
N VAL A 40 -3.66 -8.02 0.28
CA VAL A 40 -3.19 -9.03 -0.68
C VAL A 40 -4.06 -10.29 -0.66
N ASN A 41 -4.43 -10.76 0.54
CA ASN A 41 -5.28 -11.94 0.69
C ASN A 41 -6.76 -11.71 0.37
N HIS A 42 -7.23 -10.46 0.23
CA HIS A 42 -8.65 -10.13 0.02
C HIS A 42 -8.92 -9.32 -1.26
N THR A 43 -7.89 -9.08 -2.08
CA THR A 43 -8.02 -8.44 -3.39
C THR A 43 -7.78 -9.45 -4.50
N THR A 44 -8.52 -9.33 -5.61
CA THR A 44 -8.30 -10.13 -6.83
C THR A 44 -7.32 -9.48 -7.81
N VAL A 45 -6.93 -8.22 -7.56
CA VAL A 45 -5.99 -7.47 -8.41
C VAL A 45 -4.59 -7.45 -7.80
N PRO A 46 -3.53 -7.36 -8.62
CA PRO A 46 -2.17 -7.15 -8.14
C PRO A 46 -2.06 -5.91 -7.23
N VAL A 47 -1.28 -6.07 -6.15
CA VAL A 47 -1.06 -5.05 -5.13
C VAL A 47 0.40 -4.63 -5.18
N ILE A 48 0.65 -3.36 -5.52
CA ILE A 48 1.98 -2.77 -5.53
C ILE A 48 2.12 -1.86 -4.31
N GLY A 49 3.21 -2.04 -3.57
CA GLY A 49 3.50 -1.27 -2.35
C GLY A 49 4.57 -0.22 -2.54
N CYS A 50 4.44 0.94 -1.90
CA CYS A 50 5.52 1.92 -1.70
C CYS A 50 5.68 2.13 -0.18
N GLY A 51 6.63 1.47 0.46
CA GLY A 51 6.73 1.46 1.93
C GLY A 51 5.62 0.70 2.65
N ALA A 52 4.97 -0.24 1.97
CA ALA A 52 3.90 -1.09 2.49
C ALA A 52 4.37 -2.37 3.21
N GLY A 53 5.68 -2.55 3.41
CA GLY A 53 6.23 -3.82 3.92
C GLY A 53 6.19 -4.92 2.86
N ARG A 54 6.68 -6.13 3.19
CA ARG A 54 7.02 -7.17 2.20
C ARG A 54 5.84 -7.97 1.64
N ALA A 55 4.63 -7.78 2.17
CA ALA A 55 3.49 -8.63 1.83
C ALA A 55 2.87 -8.32 0.45
N CYS A 56 3.12 -7.13 -0.12
CA CYS A 56 2.63 -6.76 -1.46
C CYS A 56 3.22 -7.65 -2.56
N HIS A 57 2.46 -7.85 -3.64
CA HIS A 57 2.87 -8.63 -4.81
C HIS A 57 4.06 -8.01 -5.55
N GLY A 58 4.23 -6.70 -5.44
CA GLY A 58 5.41 -6.00 -5.93
C GLY A 58 5.57 -4.67 -5.23
N HIS A 59 6.67 -3.98 -5.52
CA HIS A 59 7.01 -2.71 -4.90
C HIS A 59 7.44 -1.68 -5.93
N VAL A 60 7.09 -0.44 -5.66
CA VAL A 60 7.55 0.72 -6.41
C VAL A 60 8.27 1.66 -5.45
N ALA A 61 9.35 2.25 -5.93
CA ALA A 61 10.06 3.32 -5.24
C ALA A 61 10.34 4.43 -6.26
N VAL A 62 10.44 5.65 -5.77
CA VAL A 62 10.86 6.80 -6.58
C VAL A 62 12.37 6.68 -6.78
N LEU A 63 12.82 6.70 -8.03
CA LEU A 63 14.24 6.50 -8.36
C LEU A 63 15.14 7.53 -7.67
N GLN A 64 14.71 8.78 -7.60
CA GLN A 64 15.43 9.88 -6.95
C GLN A 64 15.62 9.63 -5.45
N ASP A 65 14.61 9.06 -4.79
CA ASP A 65 14.70 8.65 -3.39
C ASP A 65 15.72 7.52 -3.24
N VAL A 66 15.65 6.48 -4.08
CA VAL A 66 16.63 5.37 -4.08
C VAL A 66 18.06 5.86 -4.33
N LEU A 67 18.24 6.88 -5.17
CA LEU A 67 19.54 7.44 -5.53
C LEU A 67 20.06 8.51 -4.56
N GLY A 68 19.33 8.87 -3.50
CA GLY A 68 19.80 9.90 -2.57
C GLY A 68 19.76 11.32 -3.10
N MET A 69 18.91 11.58 -4.09
CA MET A 69 18.79 12.89 -4.73
C MET A 69 17.78 13.82 -4.04
N THR A 70 17.25 13.40 -2.88
CA THR A 70 16.31 14.19 -2.07
C THR A 70 16.95 14.65 -0.76
N GLU A 71 16.66 15.87 -0.32
CA GLU A 71 17.24 16.47 0.90
C GLU A 71 16.98 15.65 2.17
N ARG A 72 15.85 14.94 2.20
CA ARG A 72 15.47 14.04 3.28
C ARG A 72 14.98 12.72 2.70
N GLN A 73 15.69 11.65 3.05
CA GLN A 73 15.30 10.30 2.69
C GLN A 73 13.97 9.88 3.36
N PRO A 74 13.02 9.33 2.60
CA PRO A 74 11.85 8.67 3.18
C PRO A 74 12.25 7.45 4.00
N SER A 75 11.47 7.13 5.03
CA SER A 75 11.76 6.01 5.95
C SER A 75 11.55 4.61 5.36
N PHE A 76 11.15 4.53 4.10
CA PHE A 76 10.81 3.28 3.41
C PHE A 76 11.81 2.87 2.31
N VAL A 77 12.82 3.72 2.09
CA VAL A 77 13.94 3.48 1.17
C VAL A 77 15.09 2.83 1.92
#